data_AF-A0A1V3JU95-F1
#
_entry.id   AF-A0A1V3JU95-F1
#
_cell.length_a   1.000
_cell.length_b   1.000
_cell.length_c   1.000
_cell.angle_alpha   90.00
_cell.angle_beta   90.00
_cell.angle_gamma   90.00
#
_symmetry.space_group_name_H-M   'P 1'
#
loop_
_entity.id
_entity.type
_entity.pdbx_description
1 polymer ?
#
loop_
_entity_poly.entity_id
_entity_poly.type
_entity_poly.pdbx_seq_one_letter_code
_entity_poly.pdbx_strand_id
1 'polypeptide(L)'
;MTGKGNYKEAQKEIDKYASDSGINIINEPDSILTVKGAMLSSMGYWTSHGLNSIANNGCSDNDVNNITNIVNSYTDSKSERRHNFSITKRVWKCEE
;
A
#
# COMPACT_ATOMS: atom_id res chain seq x y z
N MET A 1 -8.85 -2.30 -3.34
CA MET A 1 -7.84 -2.90 -4.24
C MET A 1 -8.54 -3.38 -5.49
N THR A 2 -7.89 -3.39 -6.65
CA THR A 2 -8.49 -3.88 -7.91
C THR A 2 -7.54 -4.86 -8.60
N GLY A 3 -8.08 -5.76 -9.43
CA GLY A 3 -7.31 -6.73 -10.21
C GLY A 3 -7.03 -8.05 -9.48
N LYS A 4 -7.36 -9.18 -10.11
CA LYS A 4 -7.24 -10.53 -9.51
C LYS A 4 -5.80 -10.88 -9.11
N GLY A 5 -4.80 -10.39 -9.85
CA GLY A 5 -3.38 -10.59 -9.50
C GLY A 5 -3.02 -9.96 -8.16
N ASN A 6 -3.40 -8.70 -7.96
CA ASN A 6 -3.17 -7.95 -6.73
C ASN A 6 -3.80 -8.63 -5.52
N TYR A 7 -5.03 -9.12 -5.65
CA TYR A 7 -5.69 -9.89 -4.58
C TYR A 7 -4.89 -11.14 -4.21
N LYS A 8 -4.41 -11.91 -5.20
CA LYS A 8 -3.62 -13.13 -4.96
C LYS A 8 -2.30 -12.83 -4.27
N GLU A 9 -1.60 -11.80 -4.69
CA GLU A 9 -0.32 -11.42 -4.10
C GLU A 9 -0.50 -10.88 -2.68
N ALA A 10 -1.48 -10.00 -2.47
CA ALA A 10 -1.79 -9.51 -1.13
C ALA A 10 -2.21 -10.66 -0.20
N GLN A 11 -3.03 -11.62 -0.65
CA GLN A 11 -3.40 -12.78 0.18
C GLN A 11 -2.17 -13.61 0.57
N LYS A 12 -1.19 -13.81 -0.32
CA LYS A 12 0.04 -14.53 0.03
C LYS A 12 0.81 -13.85 1.16
N GLU A 13 0.87 -12.52 1.16
CA GLU A 13 1.51 -11.78 2.25
C GLU A 13 0.70 -11.83 3.55
N ILE A 14 -0.64 -11.81 3.46
CA ILE A 14 -1.52 -12.04 4.62
C ILE A 14 -1.30 -13.44 5.21
N ASP A 15 -1.28 -14.48 4.38
CA ASP A 15 -1.03 -15.86 4.81
C ASP A 15 0.36 -16.01 5.43
N LYS A 16 1.35 -15.27 4.92
CA LYS A 16 2.73 -15.31 5.42
C LYS A 16 2.88 -14.66 6.80
N TYR A 17 2.26 -13.50 7.02
CA TYR A 17 2.51 -12.69 8.22
C TYR A 17 1.36 -12.63 9.22
N ALA A 18 0.16 -13.05 8.81
CA ALA A 18 -1.07 -12.95 9.59
C ALA A 18 -2.02 -14.13 9.28
N SER A 19 -1.48 -15.35 9.18
CA SER A 19 -2.25 -16.58 8.86
C SER A 19 -3.43 -16.84 9.81
N ASP A 20 -3.31 -16.43 11.06
CA ASP A 20 -4.34 -16.54 12.10
C ASP A 20 -5.37 -15.40 12.05
N SER A 21 -5.24 -14.46 11.10
CA SER A 21 -6.12 -13.30 11.01
C SER A 21 -7.56 -13.65 10.64
N GLY A 22 -7.79 -14.80 9.99
CA GLY A 22 -9.07 -15.17 9.39
C GLY A 22 -9.45 -14.34 8.17
N ILE A 23 -8.57 -13.50 7.65
CA ILE A 23 -8.84 -12.70 6.45
C ILE A 23 -8.53 -13.51 5.19
N ASN A 24 -9.54 -13.67 4.34
CA ASN A 24 -9.44 -14.33 3.05
C ASN A 24 -10.07 -13.48 1.94
N ILE A 25 -9.30 -12.58 1.35
CA ILE A 25 -9.80 -11.69 0.30
C ILE A 25 -10.00 -12.40 -1.05
N ILE A 26 -9.63 -13.68 -1.17
CA ILE A 26 -9.81 -14.49 -2.40
C ILE A 26 -11.15 -15.18 -2.42
N ASN A 27 -11.46 -15.94 -1.38
CA ASN A 27 -12.69 -16.72 -1.28
C ASN A 27 -13.83 -15.91 -0.64
N GLU A 28 -13.48 -14.91 0.17
CA GLU A 28 -14.42 -14.00 0.85
C GLU A 28 -14.01 -12.55 0.53
N PRO A 29 -14.21 -12.08 -0.72
CA PRO A 29 -13.67 -10.79 -1.17
C PRO A 29 -14.14 -9.60 -0.33
N ASP A 30 -15.32 -9.67 0.27
CA ASP A 30 -15.85 -8.63 1.15
C ASP A 30 -15.11 -8.52 2.49
N SER A 31 -14.30 -9.51 2.86
CA SER A 31 -13.42 -9.43 4.04
C SER A 31 -12.47 -8.23 3.95
N ILE A 32 -12.14 -7.77 2.74
CA ILE A 32 -11.34 -6.56 2.49
C ILE A 32 -12.03 -5.27 2.96
N LEU A 33 -13.35 -5.27 3.10
CA LEU A 33 -14.15 -4.12 3.52
C LEU A 33 -14.19 -3.98 5.05
N THR A 34 -13.76 -5.00 5.79
CA THR A 34 -13.55 -4.91 7.24
C THR A 34 -12.32 -4.07 7.55
N VAL A 35 -12.26 -3.42 8.71
CA VAL A 35 -11.06 -2.65 9.12
C VAL A 35 -9.80 -3.52 9.11
N LYS A 36 -9.90 -4.75 9.65
CA LYS A 36 -8.78 -5.71 9.70
C LYS A 36 -8.35 -6.12 8.29
N GLY A 37 -9.28 -6.49 7.43
CA GLY A 37 -8.99 -6.90 6.06
C GLY A 37 -8.47 -5.76 5.19
N ALA A 38 -8.98 -4.54 5.35
CA ALA A 38 -8.47 -3.35 4.67
C ALA A 38 -7.00 -3.10 5.04
N MET A 39 -6.67 -3.09 6.34
CA MET A 39 -5.29 -2.88 6.80
C MET A 39 -4.34 -3.97 6.31
N LEU A 40 -4.71 -5.25 6.51
CA LEU A 40 -3.87 -6.38 6.12
C LEU A 40 -3.67 -6.46 4.61
N SER A 41 -4.72 -6.24 3.81
CA SER A 41 -4.61 -6.25 2.35
C SER A 41 -3.82 -5.07 1.80
N SER A 42 -3.93 -3.87 2.39
CA SER A 42 -3.10 -2.72 2.04
C SER A 42 -1.61 -2.98 2.33
N MET A 43 -1.27 -3.55 3.49
CA MET A 43 0.11 -3.92 3.83
C MET A 43 0.64 -5.06 2.96
N GLY A 44 -0.22 -6.03 2.62
CA GLY A 44 0.11 -7.12 1.71
C GLY A 44 0.44 -6.61 0.31
N TYR A 45 -0.39 -5.72 -0.25
CA TYR A 45 -0.12 -5.06 -1.52
C TYR A 45 1.19 -4.25 -1.48
N TRP A 46 1.38 -3.47 -0.40
CA TRP A 46 2.58 -2.66 -0.20
C TRP A 46 3.87 -3.49 -0.25
N THR A 47 3.86 -4.63 0.42
CA THR A 47 5.03 -5.52 0.52
C THR A 47 5.24 -6.31 -0.76
N SER A 48 4.17 -6.87 -1.36
CA SER A 48 4.28 -7.71 -2.56
C SER A 48 4.79 -6.94 -3.78
N HIS A 49 4.53 -5.63 -3.84
CA HIS A 49 4.99 -4.74 -4.92
C HIS A 49 6.32 -4.02 -4.59
N GLY A 50 6.97 -4.36 -3.47
CA GLY A 50 8.27 -3.78 -3.09
C GLY A 50 8.21 -2.28 -2.73
N LEU A 51 7.03 -1.75 -2.40
CA LEU A 51 6.86 -0.32 -2.09
C LEU A 51 7.61 0.08 -0.83
N ASN A 52 7.77 -0.85 0.12
CA ASN A 52 8.60 -0.67 1.31
C ASN A 52 10.07 -0.41 0.96
N SER A 53 10.61 -1.09 -0.05
CA SER A 53 11.99 -0.88 -0.49
C SER A 53 12.17 0.48 -1.15
N ILE A 54 11.18 0.92 -1.93
CA ILE A 54 11.19 2.26 -2.56
C ILE A 54 11.08 3.35 -1.50
N ALA A 55 10.26 3.14 -0.47
CA ALA A 55 10.12 4.08 0.64
C ALA A 55 11.42 4.28 1.44
N ASN A 56 12.37 3.34 1.39
CA ASN A 56 13.68 3.50 2.01
C ASN A 56 14.59 4.50 1.27
N ASN A 57 14.25 4.89 0.04
CA ASN A 57 15.05 5.86 -0.72
C ASN A 57 14.94 7.29 -0.17
N GLY A 58 13.84 7.60 0.54
CA GLY A 58 13.65 8.91 1.15
C GLY A 58 12.20 9.37 1.13
N CYS A 59 12.02 10.66 1.40
CA CYS A 59 10.74 11.34 1.53
C CYS A 59 10.61 12.57 0.62
N SER A 60 11.30 12.55 -0.52
CA SER A 60 11.16 13.57 -1.55
C SER A 60 9.87 13.39 -2.35
N ASP A 61 9.47 14.43 -3.07
CA ASP A 61 8.36 14.37 -4.04
C ASP A 61 8.59 13.29 -5.12
N ASN A 62 9.85 13.02 -5.46
CA ASN A 62 10.23 11.98 -6.42
C ASN A 62 9.95 10.58 -5.85
N ASP A 63 10.26 10.33 -4.58
CA ASP A 63 10.00 9.05 -3.92
C ASP A 63 8.50 8.76 -3.84
N VAL A 64 7.70 9.78 -3.52
CA VAL A 64 6.24 9.68 -3.52
C VAL A 64 5.70 9.35 -4.92
N ASN A 65 6.27 9.96 -5.96
CA ASN A 65 5.88 9.67 -7.35
C ASN A 65 6.27 8.24 -7.75
N ASN A 66 7.45 7.74 -7.34
CA ASN A 66 7.87 6.37 -7.60
C ASN A 66 6.86 5.35 -7.06
N ILE A 67 6.39 5.55 -5.82
CA ILE A 67 5.35 4.73 -5.21
C ILE A 67 3.99 4.92 -5.91
N THR A 68 3.61 6.17 -6.18
CA THR A 68 2.33 6.48 -6.84
C THR A 68 2.25 5.85 -8.22
N ASN A 69 3.36 5.76 -8.95
CA ASN A 69 3.39 5.17 -10.28
C ASN A 69 3.15 3.66 -10.27
N ILE A 70 3.49 2.96 -9.18
CA ILE A 70 3.17 1.54 -9.02
C ILE A 70 1.70 1.36 -8.60
N VAL A 71 1.22 2.19 -7.67
CA VAL A 71 -0.17 2.10 -7.17
C VAL A 71 -1.18 2.48 -8.26
N ASN A 72 -0.94 3.58 -8.99
CA ASN A 72 -1.80 4.08 -10.05
C ASN A 72 -1.06 5.11 -10.93
N SER A 73 -0.32 4.64 -11.94
CA SER A 73 0.52 5.47 -12.82
C SER A 73 -0.22 6.58 -13.58
N TYR A 74 -1.48 6.36 -13.95
CA TYR A 74 -2.26 7.30 -14.77
C TYR A 74 -3.20 8.18 -13.93
N THR A 75 -3.02 8.23 -12.61
CA THR A 75 -3.86 9.10 -11.77
C THR A 75 -3.52 10.57 -11.93
N ASP A 76 -4.55 11.40 -11.99
CA ASP A 76 -4.42 12.86 -11.88
C ASP A 76 -4.12 13.30 -10.44
N SER A 77 -4.32 12.41 -9.46
CA SER A 77 -4.16 12.70 -8.02
C SER A 77 -2.71 12.80 -7.51
N LYS A 78 -1.73 12.87 -8.41
CA LYS A 78 -0.29 12.88 -8.04
C LYS A 78 0.05 14.09 -7.18
N SER A 79 -0.53 15.25 -7.48
CA SER A 79 -0.31 16.48 -6.71
C SER A 79 -0.84 16.35 -5.28
N GLU A 80 -2.07 15.87 -5.12
CA GLU A 80 -2.72 15.68 -3.82
C GLU A 80 -1.99 14.64 -2.97
N ARG A 81 -1.47 13.57 -3.58
CA ARG A 81 -0.68 12.54 -2.88
C ARG A 81 0.61 13.12 -2.30
N ARG A 82 1.34 13.94 -3.06
CA ARG A 82 2.54 14.64 -2.56
C ARG A 82 2.18 15.67 -1.49
N HIS A 83 1.08 16.40 -1.67
CA HIS A 83 0.58 17.32 -0.65
C HIS A 83 0.28 16.61 0.68
N ASN A 84 -0.48 15.50 0.65
CA ASN A 84 -0.81 14.71 1.85
C ASN A 84 0.44 14.15 2.54
N PHE A 85 1.42 13.68 1.74
CA PHE A 85 2.69 13.22 2.28
C PHE A 85 3.51 14.37 2.90
N SER A 86 3.48 15.56 2.31
CA SER A 86 4.16 16.75 2.86
C SER A 86 3.69 17.13 4.26
N ILE A 87 2.40 16.92 4.56
CA ILE A 87 1.82 17.11 5.90
C ILE A 87 2.36 16.04 6.86
N THR A 88 2.36 14.79 6.41
CA THR A 88 2.82 13.64 7.20
C THR A 88 4.30 13.77 7.55
N LYS A 89 5.18 14.06 6.59
CA LYS A 89 6.64 14.11 6.82
C LYS A 89 7.07 15.21 7.80
N ARG A 90 6.28 16.29 7.95
CA ARG A 90 6.49 17.32 8.98
C ARG A 90 6.28 16.79 10.41
N VAL A 91 5.24 15.98 10.61
CA VAL A 91 4.92 15.38 11.92
C VAL A 91 5.97 14.33 12.29
N TRP A 92 6.34 13.50 11.33
CA TRP A 92 7.26 12.38 11.53
C TRP A 92 8.74 12.75 11.33
N LYS A 93 9.03 14.03 11.09
CA LYS A 93 10.39 14.59 10.92
C LYS A 93 11.26 13.77 9.97
N CYS A 94 10.70 13.40 8.82
CA CYS A 94 11.52 12.81 7.76
C CYS A 94 12.32 13.93 7.11
N GLU A 95 13.63 13.89 7.29
CA GLU A 95 14.59 14.83 6.68
C GLU A 95 14.90 14.37 5.25
N GLU A 96 15.02 15.34 4.33
CA GLU A 96 15.41 15.10 2.93
C GLU A 96 16.93 14.88 2.80
#